data_AF-A0A8H4MNP2-F1
#
_entry.id   AF-A0A8H4MNP2-F1
#
_cell.length_a   1.000
_cell.length_b   1.000
_cell.length_c   1.000
_cell.angle_alpha   90.00
_cell.angle_beta   90.00
_cell.angle_gamma   90.00
#
_symmetry.space_group_name_H-M   'P 1'
#
loop_
_entity.id
_entity.type
_entity.pdbx_description
1 polymer ?
#
loop_
_entity_poly.entity_id
_entity_poly.type
_entity_poly.pdbx_seq_one_letter_code
_entity_poly.pdbx_strand_id
1 'polypeptide(L)'
;MSEEAQPITLEAFAEAIRELPLSAVYAKVSEIRNSIAHLRRSNSELKAFIDETCESESDKRELEGYIAENEGVIATMNDRIGLLKTEIESRGERWIEEEIEANIKVDGDEVSTSQPIINGTAGDERPRAHEDATRRPEDRQTNEEEGVYL
;
A
#
# COMPACT_ATOMS: atom_id res chain seq x y z
N MET A 1 6.98 -19.18 11.69
CA MET A 1 7.03 -17.89 11.00
C MET A 1 8.51 -17.56 10.82
N SER A 2 8.94 -17.19 9.62
CA SER A 2 10.34 -17.24 9.15
C SER A 2 11.31 -16.43 10.00
N GLU A 3 12.13 -17.12 10.80
CA GLU A 3 13.39 -16.61 11.39
C GLU A 3 14.56 -16.61 10.37
N GLU A 4 14.29 -16.93 9.09
CA GLU A 4 15.31 -17.23 8.08
C GLU A 4 15.62 -16.06 7.12
N ALA A 5 14.91 -14.93 7.20
CA ALA A 5 15.21 -13.76 6.40
C ALA A 5 16.29 -12.92 7.09
N GLN A 6 17.55 -13.34 7.00
CA GLN A 6 18.66 -12.50 7.45
C GLN A 6 18.64 -11.17 6.69
N PRO A 7 18.73 -10.03 7.38
CA PRO A 7 18.86 -8.75 6.72
C PRO A 7 20.07 -8.75 5.78
N ILE A 8 19.88 -8.32 4.52
CA ILE A 8 21.00 -8.13 3.59
C ILE A 8 21.98 -7.11 4.16
N THR A 9 23.26 -7.46 4.17
CA THR A 9 24.32 -6.58 4.67
C THR A 9 24.45 -5.34 3.77
N LEU A 10 25.02 -4.26 4.31
CA LEU A 10 25.22 -3.03 3.55
C LEU A 10 26.18 -3.24 2.37
N GLU A 11 27.19 -4.11 2.53
CA GLU A 11 28.14 -4.46 1.46
C GLU A 11 27.44 -5.21 0.33
N ALA A 12 26.64 -6.24 0.65
CA ALA A 12 25.89 -6.98 -0.35
C ALA A 12 24.87 -6.08 -1.08
N PHE A 13 24.26 -5.12 -0.37
CA PHE A 13 23.39 -4.12 -0.97
C PHE A 13 24.17 -3.19 -1.93
N ALA A 14 25.36 -2.71 -1.54
CA ALA A 14 26.21 -1.86 -2.37
C ALA A 14 26.73 -2.58 -3.64
N GLU A 15 26.98 -3.89 -3.55
CA GLU A 15 27.29 -4.73 -4.71
C GLU A 15 26.08 -4.82 -5.66
N ALA A 16 24.91 -5.14 -5.12
CA ALA A 16 23.71 -5.35 -5.93
C ALA A 16 23.24 -4.10 -6.69
N ILE A 17 23.31 -2.91 -6.08
CA ILE A 17 22.81 -1.68 -6.73
C ILE A 17 23.61 -1.27 -7.97
N ARG A 18 24.86 -1.72 -8.11
CA ARG A 18 25.70 -1.44 -9.29
C ARG A 18 25.19 -2.11 -10.56
N GLU A 19 24.49 -3.24 -10.45
CA GLU A 19 23.94 -3.97 -11.59
C GLU A 19 22.56 -3.48 -12.01
N LEU A 20 21.92 -2.60 -11.21
CA LEU A 20 20.58 -2.11 -11.47
C LEU A 20 20.57 -0.95 -12.48
N PRO A 21 19.55 -0.85 -13.36
CA PRO A 21 19.34 0.37 -14.15
C PRO A 21 19.02 1.56 -13.25
N LEU A 22 19.37 2.77 -13.70
CA LEU A 22 19.23 3.99 -12.89
C LEU A 22 17.79 4.23 -12.40
N SER A 23 16.78 3.91 -13.22
CA SER A 23 15.37 3.99 -12.83
C SER A 23 15.03 3.11 -11.63
N ALA A 24 15.59 1.90 -11.57
CA ALA A 24 15.39 0.99 -10.44
C ALA A 24 16.11 1.50 -9.18
N VAL A 25 17.27 2.16 -9.32
CA VAL A 25 17.96 2.80 -8.21
C VAL A 25 17.10 3.91 -7.60
N TYR A 26 16.52 4.80 -8.42
CA TYR A 26 15.59 5.82 -7.94
C TYR A 26 14.31 5.24 -7.32
N ALA A 27 13.72 4.22 -7.95
CA ALA A 27 12.57 3.51 -7.38
C ALA A 27 12.88 2.95 -5.99
N LYS A 28 14.09 2.42 -5.78
CA LYS A 28 14.53 1.93 -4.48
C LYS A 28 14.69 3.04 -3.44
N VAL A 29 15.12 4.24 -3.83
CA VAL A 29 15.12 5.40 -2.93
C VAL A 29 13.70 5.72 -2.46
N SER A 30 12.73 5.78 -3.38
CA SER A 30 11.33 6.06 -3.05
C SER A 30 10.74 5.00 -2.12
N GLU A 31 10.99 3.72 -2.38
CA GLU A 31 10.55 2.61 -1.54
C GLU A 31 11.09 2.71 -0.10
N ILE A 32 12.39 2.99 0.05
CA ILE A 32 13.03 3.10 1.36
C ILE A 32 12.53 4.34 2.10
N ARG A 33 12.38 5.49 1.43
CA ARG A 33 11.82 6.71 2.05
C ARG A 33 10.39 6.49 2.55
N ASN A 34 9.58 5.78 1.77
CA ASN A 34 8.22 5.44 2.18
C ASN A 34 8.24 4.54 3.43
N SER A 35 9.11 3.54 3.45
CA SER A 35 9.28 2.66 4.61
C SER A 35 9.72 3.44 5.87
N ILE A 36 10.66 4.37 5.75
CA ILE A 36 11.06 5.28 6.85
C ILE A 36 9.88 6.13 7.32
N ALA A 37 9.10 6.70 6.41
CA ALA A 37 7.94 7.51 6.75
C ALA A 37 6.89 6.70 7.53
N HIS A 38 6.60 5.48 7.11
CA HIS A 38 5.71 4.56 7.82
C HIS A 38 6.24 4.20 9.22
N LEU A 39 7.52 3.88 9.36
CA LEU A 39 8.12 3.56 10.67
C LEU A 39 8.08 4.76 11.62
N ARG A 40 8.39 5.96 11.14
CA ARG A 40 8.31 7.19 11.95
C ARG A 40 6.89 7.50 12.41
N ARG A 41 5.91 7.30 11.54
CA ARG A 41 4.49 7.44 11.88
C ARG A 41 4.10 6.42 12.96
N SER A 42 4.42 5.14 12.75
CA SER A 42 4.15 4.07 13.72
C SER A 42 4.80 4.36 15.08
N ASN A 43 6.07 4.79 15.09
CA ASN A 43 6.75 5.19 16.33
C ASN A 43 6.08 6.37 17.03
N SER A 44 5.53 7.33 16.27
CA SER A 44 4.81 8.47 16.84
C SER A 44 3.47 8.04 17.45
N GLU A 45 2.75 7.14 16.78
CA GLU A 45 1.50 6.55 17.27
C GLU A 45 1.74 5.71 18.55
N LEU A 46 2.82 4.91 18.58
CA LEU A 46 3.22 4.15 19.77
C LEU A 46 3.59 5.05 20.95
N LYS A 47 4.31 6.14 20.71
CA LYS A 47 4.65 7.12 21.76
C LYS A 47 3.39 7.76 22.36
N ALA A 48 2.46 8.18 21.52
CA ALA A 48 1.18 8.71 21.98
C ALA A 48 0.40 7.68 22.80
N PHE A 49 0.37 6.42 22.35
CA PHE A 49 -0.30 5.35 23.09
C PHE A 49 0.33 5.10 24.46
N ILE A 50 1.66 5.08 24.56
CA ILE A 50 2.38 4.96 25.83
C ILE A 50 2.00 6.09 26.78
N ASP A 51 1.99 7.33 26.29
CA ASP A 51 1.72 8.51 27.12
C ASP A 51 0.26 8.59 27.57
N GLU A 52 -0.69 8.10 26.76
CA GLU A 52 -2.13 8.22 27.01
C GLU A 52 -2.75 7.01 27.72
N THR A 53 -2.22 5.80 27.50
CA THR A 53 -2.93 4.55 27.86
C THR A 53 -2.13 3.61 28.79
N CYS A 54 -0.80 3.70 28.82
CA CYS A 54 -0.02 2.78 29.67
C CYS A 54 -0.01 3.22 31.14
N GLU A 55 -0.61 2.40 32.00
CA GLU A 55 -0.53 2.58 33.47
C GLU A 55 0.59 1.73 34.12
N SER A 56 1.06 0.69 33.42
CA SER A 56 2.14 -0.20 33.90
C SER A 56 3.48 0.14 33.27
N GLU A 57 4.52 0.27 34.11
CA GLU A 57 5.90 0.45 33.68
C GLU A 57 6.44 -0.75 32.87
N SER A 58 5.90 -1.96 33.08
CA SER A 58 6.28 -3.14 32.27
C SER A 58 5.89 -2.96 30.81
N ASP A 59 4.66 -2.53 30.57
CA ASP A 59 4.05 -2.46 29.25
C ASP A 59 4.65 -1.28 28.48
N LYS A 60 4.86 -0.16 29.18
CA LYS A 60 5.61 0.98 28.65
C LYS A 60 6.98 0.57 28.14
N ARG A 61 7.76 -0.14 28.98
CA ARG A 61 9.12 -0.56 28.62
C ARG A 61 9.15 -1.55 27.45
N GLU A 62 8.14 -2.42 27.32
CA GLU A 62 8.02 -3.31 26.17
C GLU A 62 7.76 -2.53 24.87
N LEU A 63 6.81 -1.59 24.87
CA LEU A 63 6.50 -0.76 23.72
C LEU A 63 7.66 0.19 23.32
N GLU A 64 8.37 0.73 24.31
CA GLU A 64 9.62 1.48 24.09
C GLU A 64 10.70 0.60 23.41
N GLY A 65 10.72 -0.70 23.73
CA GLY A 65 11.57 -1.68 23.06
C GLY A 65 11.27 -1.80 21.56
N TYR A 66 9.99 -1.89 21.17
CA TYR A 66 9.60 -1.92 19.76
C TYR A 66 9.95 -0.62 19.03
N ILE A 67 9.77 0.54 19.69
CA ILE A 67 10.20 1.82 19.12
C ILE A 67 11.71 1.80 18.88
N ALA A 68 12.52 1.35 19.85
CA ALA A 68 13.96 1.30 19.72
C ALA A 68 14.42 0.36 18.59
N GLU A 69 13.76 -0.79 18.41
CA GLU A 69 14.01 -1.69 17.29
C GLU A 69 13.70 -1.02 15.95
N ASN A 70 12.54 -0.37 15.83
CA ASN A 70 12.16 0.37 14.63
C ASN A 70 13.16 1.50 14.30
N GLU A 71 13.67 2.23 15.30
CA GLU A 71 14.71 3.24 15.09
C GLU A 71 16.01 2.62 14.55
N GLY A 72 16.37 1.40 14.98
CA GLY A 72 17.49 0.64 14.39
C GLY A 72 17.26 0.30 12.92
N VAL A 73 16.03 -0.08 12.55
CA VAL A 73 15.65 -0.30 11.14
C VAL A 73 15.74 1.00 10.35
N ILE A 74 15.23 2.11 10.88
CA ILE A 74 15.32 3.45 10.26
C ILE A 74 16.78 3.83 10.02
N ALA A 75 17.67 3.62 11.00
CA ALA A 75 19.10 3.91 10.86
C ALA A 75 19.71 3.14 9.67
N THR A 76 19.49 1.83 9.62
CA THR A 76 19.97 0.97 8.52
C THR A 76 19.39 1.39 7.16
N MET A 77 18.11 1.81 7.11
CA MET A 77 17.49 2.32 5.90
C MET A 77 18.11 3.64 5.42
N ASN A 78 18.49 4.54 6.33
CA ASN A 78 19.21 5.77 5.98
C ASN A 78 20.61 5.46 5.44
N ASP A 79 21.31 4.48 6.01
CA ASP A 79 22.61 4.04 5.48
C ASP A 79 22.48 3.54 4.03
N ARG A 80 21.42 2.78 3.73
CA ARG A 80 21.10 2.35 2.37
C ARG A 80 20.80 3.52 1.43
N ILE A 81 20.11 4.57 1.89
CA ILE A 81 19.94 5.81 1.12
C ILE A 81 21.31 6.45 0.81
N GLY A 82 22.24 6.46 1.76
CA GLY A 82 23.61 6.94 1.54
C GLY A 82 24.34 6.17 0.42
N LEU A 83 24.17 4.85 0.38
CA LEU A 83 24.73 4.01 -0.69
C LEU A 83 24.08 4.30 -2.05
N LEU A 84 22.74 4.42 -2.09
CA LEU A 84 22.02 4.76 -3.33
C LEU A 84 22.42 6.14 -3.86
N LYS A 85 22.60 7.12 -2.97
CA LYS A 85 23.09 8.45 -3.34
C LYS A 85 24.48 8.38 -3.97
N THR A 86 25.40 7.67 -3.31
CA THR A 86 26.77 7.48 -3.81
C THR A 86 26.76 6.83 -5.20
N GLU A 87 25.88 5.85 -5.42
CA GLU A 87 25.75 5.17 -6.71
C GLU A 87 25.15 6.05 -7.81
N ILE A 88 24.19 6.92 -7.49
CA ILE A 88 23.65 7.89 -8.46
C ILE A 88 24.75 8.87 -8.88
N GLU A 89 25.49 9.40 -7.91
CA GLU A 89 26.58 10.35 -8.15
C GLU A 89 27.76 9.70 -8.89
N SER A 90 28.06 8.42 -8.63
CA SER A 90 29.12 7.67 -9.34
C SER A 90 28.82 7.50 -10.83
N ARG A 91 27.54 7.48 -11.21
CA ARG A 91 27.07 7.42 -12.60
C ARG A 91 27.05 8.79 -13.30
N GLY A 92 27.45 9.86 -12.60
CA GLY A 92 27.47 11.23 -13.11
C GLY A 92 26.12 11.94 -13.04
N GLU A 93 25.13 11.34 -12.39
CA GLU A 93 23.81 11.93 -12.19
C GLU A 93 23.78 12.74 -10.89
N ARG A 94 22.92 13.76 -10.84
CA ARG A 94 22.76 14.56 -9.62
C ARG A 94 21.78 13.89 -8.68
N TRP A 95 22.13 13.82 -7.39
CA TRP A 95 21.16 13.55 -6.34
C TRP A 95 20.18 14.72 -6.24
N ILE A 96 18.91 14.47 -6.54
CA ILE A 96 17.87 15.49 -6.42
C ILE A 96 16.96 15.08 -5.26
N GLU A 97 17.07 15.82 -4.15
CA GLU A 97 16.25 15.59 -2.96
C GLU A 97 14.75 15.73 -3.29
N GLU A 98 14.40 16.73 -4.13
CA GLU A 98 13.02 17.17 -4.42
C GLU A 98 12.29 16.36 -5.52
N GLU A 99 12.97 15.85 -6.55
CA GLU A 99 12.32 15.08 -7.64
C GLU A 99 11.88 13.69 -7.18
N ILE A 100 12.58 13.11 -6.21
CA ILE A 100 12.25 11.79 -5.69
C ILE A 100 10.96 11.84 -4.84
N GLU A 101 10.65 13.00 -4.22
CA GLU A 101 9.37 13.23 -3.57
C GLU A 101 8.23 13.47 -4.58
N ALA A 102 8.53 14.08 -5.74
CA ALA A 102 7.54 14.39 -6.78
C ALA A 102 7.10 13.14 -7.58
N ASN A 103 7.99 12.19 -7.85
CA ASN A 103 7.68 10.96 -8.60
C ASN A 103 6.84 9.93 -7.83
N ILE A 104 6.60 10.13 -6.53
CA ILE A 104 5.68 9.29 -5.73
C ILE A 104 4.21 9.67 -5.99
N LYS A 105 3.93 10.80 -6.65
CA LYS A 105 2.56 11.29 -6.92
C LYS A 105 2.00 10.92 -8.30
N VAL A 106 2.69 10.10 -9.11
CA VAL A 106 2.28 9.79 -10.51
C VAL A 106 1.72 8.37 -10.68
N ASP A 107 0.99 7.85 -9.69
CA ASP A 107 0.13 6.67 -9.94
C ASP A 107 -1.14 6.71 -9.08
N GLY A 108 -1.85 7.83 -9.19
CA GLY A 108 -3.08 8.12 -8.44
C GLY A 108 -4.15 8.82 -9.26
N ASP A 109 -4.18 8.61 -10.58
CA ASP A 109 -5.29 9.06 -11.42
C ASP A 109 -5.51 8.14 -12.62
N GLU A 110 -6.03 6.93 -12.38
CA GLU A 110 -6.91 6.29 -13.36
C GLU A 110 -8.36 6.47 -12.87
N VAL A 111 -8.87 7.70 -13.01
CA VAL A 111 -10.31 7.96 -13.09
C VAL A 111 -10.84 7.27 -14.34
N SER A 112 -11.13 5.98 -14.22
CA SER A 112 -12.00 5.26 -15.14
C SER A 112 -13.43 5.41 -14.65
N THR A 113 -14.14 6.42 -15.17
CA THR A 113 -15.52 6.33 -15.70
C THR A 113 -16.15 7.70 -15.89
N SER A 114 -16.06 8.20 -17.12
CA SER A 114 -16.92 9.24 -17.72
C SER A 114 -16.72 9.06 -19.22
N GLN A 115 -17.68 8.72 -20.09
CA GLN A 115 -19.13 8.86 -20.12
C GLN A 115 -19.72 7.95 -21.25
N PRO A 116 -21.05 7.79 -21.37
CA PRO A 116 -21.67 6.74 -22.19
C PRO A 116 -21.69 7.09 -23.68
N ILE A 117 -21.35 6.11 -24.53
CA ILE A 117 -21.51 6.23 -25.99
C ILE A 117 -22.94 5.77 -26.33
N ILE A 118 -23.81 6.73 -26.63
CA ILE A 118 -25.11 6.51 -27.28
C ILE A 118 -24.98 6.74 -28.78
N ASN A 119 -25.31 5.75 -29.59
CA ASN A 119 -25.75 5.96 -30.98
C ASN A 119 -26.68 4.82 -31.42
N GLY A 120 -27.94 5.14 -31.70
CA GLY A 120 -28.97 4.18 -32.11
C GLY A 120 -29.25 4.21 -33.61
N THR A 121 -29.80 3.13 -34.16
CA THR A 121 -30.75 3.13 -35.29
C THR A 121 -31.34 1.73 -35.50
N ALA A 122 -32.61 1.73 -35.92
CA ALA A 122 -33.64 0.71 -35.83
C ALA A 122 -33.54 -0.50 -36.79
N GLY A 123 -34.26 -1.56 -36.44
CA GLY A 123 -34.57 -2.69 -37.33
C GLY A 123 -35.48 -3.72 -36.65
N ASP A 124 -36.63 -3.96 -37.25
CA ASP A 124 -37.75 -4.83 -36.86
C ASP A 124 -37.41 -6.34 -36.89
N GLU A 125 -38.38 -7.15 -36.45
CA GLU A 125 -38.58 -8.60 -36.68
C GLU A 125 -38.33 -9.59 -35.52
N ARG A 126 -39.45 -10.03 -34.89
CA ARG A 126 -39.63 -11.34 -34.23
C ARG A 126 -39.54 -12.48 -35.29
N PRO A 127 -39.56 -13.81 -34.99
CA PRO A 127 -39.78 -14.52 -33.72
C PRO A 127 -38.87 -15.77 -33.51
N ARG A 128 -38.96 -16.43 -32.33
CA ARG A 128 -39.32 -17.86 -32.25
C ARG A 128 -39.52 -18.36 -30.83
N ALA A 129 -40.56 -19.19 -30.73
CA ALA A 129 -41.12 -19.79 -29.55
C ALA A 129 -40.26 -20.93 -28.99
N HIS A 130 -40.34 -21.11 -27.68
CA HIS A 130 -40.26 -22.43 -27.09
C HIS A 130 -41.43 -22.59 -26.13
N GLU A 131 -42.37 -23.44 -26.54
CA GLU A 131 -43.33 -24.13 -25.69
C GLU A 131 -42.53 -25.13 -24.81
N ASP A 132 -42.87 -25.28 -23.54
CA ASP A 132 -43.61 -26.46 -23.05
C ASP A 132 -43.89 -26.37 -21.53
N ALA A 133 -44.95 -27.06 -21.15
CA ALA A 133 -45.81 -27.04 -19.98
C ALA A 133 -45.12 -27.30 -18.61
N THR A 134 -45.66 -26.83 -17.47
CA THR A 134 -46.86 -27.40 -16.84
C THR A 134 -47.25 -26.66 -15.54
N ARG A 135 -48.56 -26.36 -15.41
CA ARG A 135 -49.43 -26.35 -14.20
C ARG A 135 -49.25 -25.31 -13.05
N ARG A 136 -50.17 -24.31 -13.08
CA ARG A 136 -51.26 -23.94 -12.11
C ARG A 136 -50.94 -23.61 -10.62
N PRO A 137 -51.82 -22.87 -9.91
CA PRO A 137 -51.48 -21.57 -9.31
C PRO A 137 -51.88 -21.42 -7.82
N GLU A 138 -51.80 -20.19 -7.30
CA GLU A 138 -52.43 -19.67 -6.05
C GLU A 138 -51.75 -20.15 -4.74
N ASP A 139 -51.61 -19.37 -3.66
CA ASP A 139 -52.22 -18.13 -3.20
C ASP A 139 -51.38 -17.54 -2.04
N ARG A 140 -51.62 -16.27 -1.68
CA ARG A 140 -51.51 -15.60 -0.34
C ARG A 140 -50.58 -16.22 0.74
N GLN A 141 -49.76 -15.47 1.50
CA GLN A 141 -50.15 -14.33 2.34
C GLN A 141 -48.90 -13.74 3.04
N THR A 142 -49.00 -12.44 3.34
CA THR A 142 -48.17 -11.57 4.18
C THR A 142 -47.69 -12.18 5.51
N ASN A 143 -46.46 -11.90 5.92
CA ASN A 143 -46.25 -11.36 7.28
C ASN A 143 -45.01 -10.47 7.34
N GLU A 144 -45.26 -9.26 7.80
CA GLU A 144 -44.34 -8.22 8.24
C GLU A 144 -43.61 -8.72 9.49
N GLU A 145 -42.32 -8.41 9.64
CA GLU A 145 -41.77 -8.05 10.96
C GLU A 145 -40.41 -7.35 10.80
N GLU A 146 -40.47 -6.06 11.10
CA GLU A 146 -39.45 -5.03 11.11
C GLU A 146 -38.63 -5.18 12.41
N GLY A 147 -37.35 -5.53 12.29
CA GLY A 147 -36.46 -5.67 13.44
C GLY A 147 -35.96 -4.32 13.94
N VAL A 148 -36.48 -3.87 15.08
CA VAL A 148 -35.99 -2.71 15.84
C VAL A 148 -34.72 -3.10 16.60
N TYR A 149 -33.64 -2.36 16.38
CA TYR A 149 -32.40 -2.45 17.18
C TYR A 149 -32.51 -1.60 18.44
N LEU A 150 -32.28 -2.22 19.60
CA LEU A 150 -31.79 -1.58 20.83
C LEU A 150 -30.54 -2.34 21.30
#